data_AF-A0A8S0QNL8-F1
#
_entry.id   AF-A0A8S0QNL8-F1
#
_cell.length_a   1.000
_cell.length_b   1.000
_cell.length_c   1.000
_cell.angle_alpha   90.00
_cell.angle_beta   90.00
_cell.angle_gamma   90.00
#
_symmetry.space_group_name_H-M   'P 1'
#
loop_
_entity.id
_entity.type
_entity.pdbx_description
1 polymer ?
#
loop_
_entity_poly.entity_id
_entity_poly.type
_entity_poly.pdbx_seq_one_letter_code
_entity_poly.pdbx_strand_id
1 'polypeptide(L)'
;MGYRPLGTIASSIKASMPTVDSLWKICCGNMFPMWNFLLKPVAKDPPGKEINALGQHIKNLLCPSTPNFFNTLYDPFREGADFDWGYRFSLREGVPTAVSHGLWINIPDYDAPTQLVKPCERNTRYVNAVLTIPKGTLFPMCGMNLAFNRDLIGAAMYFGLMGDGQLIGQYDDMWAGWCIKVICDHLGLGVKTGFPYIWHSKASIPFVNLKKEYHGIFWQEEIIPFFQATTLSKDCTLFRMLC
;
A
#
# COMPACT_ATOMS: atom_id res chain seq x y z
N MET A 1 23.99 -22.47 -30.95
CA MET A 1 23.14 -21.50 -30.22
C MET A 1 23.96 -20.99 -29.04
N GLY A 2 24.49 -19.78 -29.15
CA GLY A 2 25.36 -19.22 -28.11
C GLY A 2 24.54 -18.61 -26.99
N TYR A 3 24.72 -19.14 -25.77
CA TYR A 3 24.26 -18.47 -24.56
C TYR A 3 25.06 -17.17 -24.39
N ARG A 4 24.38 -16.02 -24.40
CA ARG A 4 24.98 -14.79 -23.85
C ARG A 4 25.06 -14.96 -22.32
N PRO A 5 26.21 -14.72 -21.69
CA PRO A 5 26.25 -14.60 -20.24
C PRO A 5 25.36 -13.42 -19.84
N LEU A 6 24.44 -13.66 -18.91
CA LEU A 6 23.76 -12.57 -18.21
C LEU A 6 24.86 -11.77 -17.50
N GLY A 7 25.00 -10.50 -17.89
CA GLY A 7 25.96 -9.60 -17.28
C GLY A 7 25.78 -9.59 -15.76
N THR A 8 26.88 -9.65 -15.04
CA THR A 8 26.93 -9.53 -13.59
C THR A 8 26.30 -8.20 -13.20
N ILE A 9 25.03 -8.20 -12.80
CA ILE A 9 24.46 -7.07 -12.08
C ILE A 9 25.14 -7.13 -10.72
N ALA A 10 26.15 -6.28 -10.55
CA ALA A 10 26.78 -6.03 -9.27
C ALA A 10 25.71 -5.52 -8.29
N SER A 11 25.10 -6.42 -7.52
CA SER A 11 24.20 -6.09 -6.42
C SER A 11 25.01 -5.68 -5.20
N SER A 12 25.71 -4.55 -5.32
CA SER A 12 26.24 -3.79 -4.18
C SER A 12 25.63 -2.39 -4.24
N ILE A 13 24.31 -2.32 -4.11
CA ILE A 13 23.66 -1.09 -3.68
C ILE A 13 23.47 -1.26 -2.18
N LYS A 14 24.47 -0.84 -1.39
CA LYS A 14 24.18 -0.36 -0.04
C LYS A 14 23.10 0.68 -0.21
N ALA A 15 21.93 0.46 0.39
CA ALA A 15 20.86 1.44 0.39
C ALA A 15 21.40 2.75 0.99
N SER A 16 21.80 3.68 0.12
CA SER A 16 22.11 5.05 0.51
C SER A 16 20.80 5.70 0.95
N MET A 17 20.86 6.57 1.96
CA MET A 17 19.68 7.33 2.34
C MET A 17 19.12 8.07 1.11
N PRO A 18 17.79 8.07 0.92
CA PRO A 18 17.16 8.80 -0.17
C PRO A 18 17.58 10.27 -0.13
N THR A 19 17.80 10.87 -1.30
CA THR A 19 18.06 12.31 -1.39
C THR A 19 16.85 13.10 -0.91
N VAL A 20 17.06 14.35 -0.49
CA VAL A 20 15.98 15.26 -0.08
C VAL A 20 14.89 15.31 -1.15
N ASP A 21 15.25 15.42 -2.43
CA ASP A 21 14.29 15.42 -3.54
C ASP A 21 13.46 14.12 -3.64
N SER A 22 14.05 12.97 -3.29
CA SER A 22 13.33 11.69 -3.27
C SER A 22 12.33 11.63 -2.11
N LEU A 23 12.66 12.24 -0.96
CA LEU A 23 11.75 12.37 0.18
C LEU A 23 10.61 13.35 -0.12
N TRP A 24 10.88 14.47 -0.79
CA TRP A 24 9.86 15.45 -1.21
C TRP A 24 8.90 14.90 -2.27
N LYS A 25 9.34 13.98 -3.14
CA LYS A 25 8.47 13.25 -4.09
C LYS A 25 7.49 12.30 -3.41
N ILE A 26 7.81 11.85 -2.20
CA ILE A 26 7.00 10.88 -1.44
C ILE A 26 6.07 11.61 -0.46
N CYS A 27 6.33 12.89 -0.15
CA CYS A 27 5.60 13.61 0.91
C CYS A 27 5.39 15.10 0.58
N CYS A 28 4.12 15.57 0.53
CA CYS A 28 3.75 16.95 0.90
C CYS A 28 2.25 17.25 0.99
N GLY A 29 1.86 18.05 1.99
CA GLY A 29 0.59 18.79 2.10
C GLY A 29 -0.30 18.35 3.27
N ASN A 30 -0.28 19.07 4.40
CA ASN A 30 -1.10 18.92 5.64
C ASN A 30 -1.38 17.52 6.22
N MET A 31 -0.89 16.45 5.60
CA MET A 31 -0.95 15.11 6.12
C MET A 31 0.17 14.95 7.15
N PHE A 32 -0.24 14.98 8.41
CA PHE A 32 0.53 14.70 9.60
C PHE A 32 0.76 13.20 9.94
N PRO A 33 0.69 12.15 9.08
CA PRO A 33 1.04 10.81 9.54
C PRO A 33 2.56 10.53 9.47
N MET A 34 3.34 11.18 8.59
CA MET A 34 4.80 10.94 8.51
C MET A 34 5.54 11.23 9.82
N TRP A 35 5.11 12.24 10.58
CA TRP A 35 5.82 12.68 11.80
C TRP A 35 5.60 11.77 13.01
N ASN A 36 4.44 11.10 13.11
CA ASN A 36 4.22 10.09 14.15
C ASN A 36 4.94 8.75 13.87
N PHE A 37 5.38 8.53 12.63
CA PHE A 37 6.11 7.33 12.21
C PHE A 37 7.60 7.35 12.55
N LEU A 38 8.20 8.53 12.62
CA LEU A 38 9.59 8.69 13.06
C LEU A 38 9.76 8.43 14.57
N LEU A 39 8.67 8.31 15.34
CA LEU A 39 8.66 8.30 16.81
C LEU A 39 7.96 7.07 17.44
N LYS A 40 7.50 6.08 16.67
CA LYS A 40 6.73 4.91 17.17
C LYS A 40 7.41 3.56 16.87
N PRO A 41 7.13 2.51 17.67
CA PRO A 41 7.99 1.32 17.78
C PRO A 41 8.19 0.62 16.44
N VAL A 42 9.47 0.38 16.14
CA VAL A 42 9.89 -0.32 14.95
C VAL A 42 9.53 -1.80 15.10
N ALA A 43 8.77 -2.35 14.13
CA ALA A 43 8.57 -3.79 14.10
C ALA A 43 9.92 -4.49 13.89
N LYS A 44 10.06 -5.67 14.46
CA LYS A 44 11.25 -6.50 14.31
C LYS A 44 10.96 -7.67 13.39
N ASP A 45 11.96 -8.03 12.60
CA ASP A 45 11.94 -9.29 11.86
C ASP A 45 12.12 -10.49 12.84
N PRO A 46 11.95 -11.75 12.39
CA PRO A 46 12.09 -12.91 13.27
C PRO A 46 13.47 -13.03 13.95
N PRO A 47 14.60 -12.66 13.30
CA PRO A 47 15.90 -12.51 13.95
C PRO A 47 16.00 -11.38 15.01
N GLY A 48 15.01 -10.50 15.13
CA GLY A 48 14.97 -9.41 16.10
C GLY A 48 15.56 -8.09 15.60
N LYS A 49 15.89 -7.98 14.31
CA LYS A 49 16.39 -6.76 13.69
C LYS A 49 15.24 -5.81 13.39
N GLU A 50 15.46 -4.54 13.65
CA GLU A 50 14.53 -3.46 13.36
C GLU A 50 14.28 -3.31 11.85
N ILE A 51 13.00 -3.24 11.48
CA ILE A 51 12.55 -3.04 10.10
C ILE A 51 12.63 -1.56 9.75
N ASN A 52 13.44 -1.21 8.76
CA ASN A 52 13.45 0.13 8.18
C ASN A 52 12.21 0.33 7.28
N ALA A 53 11.07 0.68 7.89
CA ALA A 53 9.81 0.84 7.16
C ALA A 53 9.89 1.89 6.04
N LEU A 54 10.48 3.06 6.32
CA LEU A 54 10.66 4.13 5.34
C LEU A 54 11.47 3.66 4.13
N GLY A 55 12.63 3.04 4.37
CA GLY A 55 13.48 2.52 3.29
C GLY A 55 12.77 1.49 2.43
N GLN A 56 11.87 0.70 3.02
CA GLN A 56 11.13 -0.33 2.29
C GLN A 56 9.94 0.23 1.52
N HIS A 57 9.24 1.23 2.04
CA HIS A 57 8.27 1.96 1.24
C HIS A 57 8.92 2.59 0.01
N ILE A 58 10.08 3.23 0.19
CA ILE A 58 10.86 3.82 -0.90
C ILE A 58 11.24 2.74 -1.92
N LYS A 59 11.78 1.61 -1.46
CA LYS A 59 12.12 0.48 -2.35
C LYS A 59 10.91 0.02 -3.16
N ASN A 60 9.76 -0.15 -2.52
CA ASN A 60 8.54 -0.58 -3.20
C ASN A 60 8.09 0.44 -4.27
N LEU A 61 8.17 1.74 -3.98
CA LEU A 61 7.79 2.81 -4.93
C LEU A 61 8.77 2.92 -6.10
N LEU A 62 10.06 2.63 -5.89
CA LEU A 62 11.08 2.66 -6.93
C LEU A 62 11.11 1.40 -7.81
N CYS A 63 10.55 0.28 -7.33
CA CYS A 63 10.47 -0.96 -8.08
C CYS A 63 9.14 -1.04 -8.87
N PRO A 64 9.13 -1.59 -10.11
CA PRO A 64 7.90 -1.76 -10.87
C PRO A 64 6.92 -2.72 -10.20
N SER A 65 5.67 -2.66 -10.62
CA SER A 65 4.57 -3.55 -10.21
C SER A 65 4.07 -4.38 -11.38
N THR A 66 3.46 -5.53 -11.10
CA THR A 66 2.96 -6.48 -12.10
C THR A 66 1.44 -6.71 -12.01
N PRO A 67 0.59 -5.67 -12.18
CA PRO A 67 -0.84 -5.79 -11.91
C PRO A 67 -1.62 -6.54 -12.99
N ASN A 68 -1.07 -6.68 -14.20
CA ASN A 68 -1.78 -7.21 -15.36
C ASN A 68 -1.74 -8.75 -15.48
N PHE A 69 -0.84 -9.40 -14.75
CA PHE A 69 -0.76 -10.85 -14.65
C PHE A 69 -0.25 -11.15 -13.24
N PHE A 70 -1.02 -11.88 -12.44
CA PHE A 70 -0.59 -12.24 -11.10
C PHE A 70 0.59 -13.21 -11.16
N ASN A 71 1.77 -12.78 -10.65
CA ASN A 71 2.89 -13.67 -10.39
C ASN A 71 2.55 -14.52 -9.16
N THR A 72 2.56 -15.84 -9.29
CA THR A 72 2.24 -16.75 -8.18
C THR A 72 3.36 -16.82 -7.16
N LEU A 73 4.61 -16.65 -7.60
CA LEU A 73 5.74 -16.30 -6.76
C LEU A 73 5.62 -14.84 -6.29
N TYR A 74 6.25 -14.52 -5.17
CA TYR A 74 6.29 -13.17 -4.58
C TYR A 74 6.78 -12.10 -5.59
N ASP A 75 6.71 -10.82 -5.22
CA ASP A 75 7.14 -9.70 -6.07
C ASP A 75 8.50 -9.96 -6.75
N PRO A 76 8.56 -10.07 -8.09
CA PRO A 76 9.74 -10.53 -8.82
C PRO A 76 10.90 -9.53 -8.79
N PHE A 77 10.66 -8.30 -8.34
CA PHE A 77 11.69 -7.28 -8.14
C PHE A 77 12.36 -7.36 -6.76
N ARG A 78 12.05 -8.38 -5.97
CA ARG A 78 12.70 -8.68 -4.70
C ARG A 78 13.80 -9.73 -4.88
N GLU A 79 14.84 -9.56 -4.07
CA GLU A 79 15.88 -10.57 -3.94
C GLU A 79 15.28 -11.93 -3.55
N GLY A 80 15.66 -12.98 -4.29
CA GLY A 80 15.17 -14.33 -4.07
C GLY A 80 13.83 -14.66 -4.74
N ALA A 81 13.26 -13.75 -5.53
CA ALA A 81 12.06 -14.00 -6.35
C ALA A 81 12.33 -13.66 -7.82
N ASP A 82 11.54 -14.27 -8.72
CA ASP A 82 11.55 -13.99 -10.17
C ASP A 82 10.13 -14.25 -10.72
N PHE A 83 9.97 -14.14 -12.04
CA PHE A 83 8.76 -14.48 -12.76
C PHE A 83 8.61 -15.99 -12.91
N ASP A 84 7.46 -16.51 -12.51
CA ASP A 84 7.13 -17.91 -12.70
C ASP A 84 6.95 -18.28 -14.19
N TRP A 85 7.01 -19.58 -14.45
CA TRP A 85 6.68 -20.14 -15.77
C TRP A 85 5.26 -19.73 -16.20
N GLY A 86 5.09 -19.45 -17.49
CA GLY A 86 3.82 -18.96 -18.05
C GLY A 86 3.62 -17.44 -17.92
N TYR A 87 4.40 -16.73 -17.10
CA TYR A 87 4.36 -15.27 -17.07
C TYR A 87 4.94 -14.69 -18.37
N ARG A 88 4.11 -13.96 -19.12
CA ARG A 88 4.47 -13.40 -20.44
C ARG A 88 5.68 -12.48 -20.36
N PHE A 89 6.70 -12.74 -21.18
CA PHE A 89 7.92 -11.93 -21.24
C PHE A 89 7.66 -10.45 -21.50
N SER A 90 6.69 -10.12 -22.36
CA SER A 90 6.33 -8.74 -22.69
C SER A 90 5.75 -7.94 -21.51
N LEU A 91 5.40 -8.60 -20.39
CA LEU A 91 4.83 -7.95 -19.21
C LEU A 91 5.81 -7.89 -18.03
N ARG A 92 7.07 -8.34 -18.22
CA ARG A 92 8.06 -8.46 -17.14
C ARG A 92 8.70 -7.14 -16.74
N GLU A 93 8.65 -6.12 -17.60
CA GLU A 93 9.09 -4.76 -17.25
C GLU A 93 8.17 -4.13 -16.20
N GLY A 94 6.93 -4.62 -16.08
CA GLY A 94 5.94 -4.12 -15.14
C GLY A 94 5.45 -2.71 -15.48
N VAL A 95 4.86 -2.06 -14.48
CA VAL A 95 4.39 -0.68 -14.55
C VAL A 95 4.91 0.14 -13.37
N PRO A 96 4.93 1.48 -13.46
CA PRO A 96 5.31 2.33 -12.33
C PRO A 96 4.44 2.07 -11.10
N THR A 97 5.06 1.99 -9.92
CA THR A 97 4.35 1.81 -8.64
C THR A 97 3.95 3.18 -8.09
N ALA A 98 2.65 3.39 -7.92
CA ALA A 98 2.10 4.63 -7.36
C ALA A 98 1.91 4.58 -5.85
N VAL A 99 1.61 3.41 -5.29
CA VAL A 99 1.29 3.26 -3.87
C VAL A 99 2.00 2.05 -3.27
N SER A 100 2.53 2.22 -2.06
CA SER A 100 3.15 1.20 -1.23
C SER A 100 2.43 1.16 0.12
N HIS A 101 1.65 0.11 0.34
CA HIS A 101 0.90 -0.14 1.57
C HIS A 101 1.63 -1.19 2.43
N GLY A 102 1.84 -0.87 3.70
CA GLY A 102 2.46 -1.77 4.66
C GLY A 102 1.43 -2.44 5.57
N LEU A 103 1.90 -3.38 6.39
CA LEU A 103 1.07 -4.17 7.30
C LEU A 103 1.42 -3.93 8.78
N TRP A 104 0.62 -4.50 9.69
CA TRP A 104 0.80 -4.36 11.13
C TRP A 104 1.24 -5.65 11.78
N ILE A 105 2.16 -5.55 12.74
CA ILE A 105 2.45 -6.61 13.72
C ILE A 105 1.85 -6.19 15.07
N ASN A 106 1.58 -7.19 15.92
CA ASN A 106 0.92 -7.05 17.22
C ASN A 106 -0.59 -6.87 17.12
N ILE A 107 -1.14 -5.65 17.10
CA ILE A 107 -2.60 -5.47 17.01
C ILE A 107 -2.99 -5.36 15.52
N PRO A 108 -3.70 -6.34 14.94
CA PRO A 108 -4.14 -6.28 13.55
C PRO A 108 -5.18 -5.17 13.34
N ASP A 109 -5.24 -4.65 12.12
CA ASP A 109 -6.19 -3.62 11.71
C ASP A 109 -7.52 -4.26 11.29
N TYR A 110 -8.24 -4.77 12.29
CA TYR A 110 -9.55 -5.39 12.13
C TYR A 110 -10.68 -4.37 12.26
N ASP A 111 -11.81 -4.64 11.63
CA ASP A 111 -13.07 -3.95 11.90
C ASP A 111 -13.49 -4.11 13.38
N ALA A 112 -14.25 -3.15 13.90
CA ALA A 112 -14.68 -3.14 15.30
C ALA A 112 -15.46 -4.39 15.72
N PRO A 113 -16.40 -4.95 14.93
CA PRO A 113 -17.00 -6.25 15.22
C PRO A 113 -15.98 -7.38 15.42
N THR A 114 -15.01 -7.52 14.50
CA THR A 114 -13.95 -8.53 14.62
C THR A 114 -13.06 -8.28 15.85
N GLN A 115 -12.72 -7.02 16.15
CA GLN A 115 -11.98 -6.69 17.38
C GLN A 115 -12.76 -7.04 18.65
N LEU A 116 -14.09 -6.86 18.65
CA LEU A 116 -14.96 -7.22 19.79
C LEU A 116 -14.96 -8.73 20.06
N VAL A 117 -15.01 -9.56 19.01
CA VAL A 117 -15.01 -11.02 19.18
C VAL A 117 -13.61 -11.60 19.40
N LYS A 118 -12.54 -10.87 19.04
CA LYS A 118 -11.14 -11.33 19.16
C LYS A 118 -10.21 -10.31 19.84
N PRO A 119 -10.51 -9.82 21.06
CA PRO A 119 -9.78 -8.72 21.70
C PRO A 119 -8.31 -9.04 22.04
N CYS A 120 -8.01 -10.31 22.26
CA CYS A 120 -6.67 -10.80 22.61
C CYS A 120 -5.88 -11.27 21.38
N GLU A 121 -6.46 -11.29 20.18
CA GLU A 121 -5.74 -11.76 18.99
C GLU A 121 -4.60 -10.80 18.66
N ARG A 122 -3.46 -11.37 18.29
CA ARG A 122 -2.28 -10.61 17.86
C ARG A 122 -1.75 -11.17 16.55
N ASN A 123 -1.38 -10.28 15.63
CA ASN A 123 -0.65 -10.67 14.44
C ASN A 123 0.82 -10.87 14.79
N THR A 124 1.22 -12.12 14.99
CA THR A 124 2.60 -12.56 15.16
C THR A 124 3.18 -13.14 13.86
N ARG A 125 2.37 -13.25 12.81
CA ARG A 125 2.76 -13.87 11.54
C ARG A 125 3.52 -12.86 10.69
N TYR A 126 4.84 -12.91 10.79
CA TYR A 126 5.71 -12.16 9.89
C TYR A 126 5.87 -12.91 8.55
N VAL A 127 5.51 -12.25 7.45
CA VAL A 127 5.75 -12.75 6.09
C VAL A 127 6.63 -11.76 5.36
N ASN A 128 7.86 -12.17 5.02
CA ASN A 128 8.80 -11.34 4.24
C ASN A 128 8.44 -11.34 2.75
N ALA A 129 7.27 -10.82 2.43
CA ALA A 129 6.76 -10.76 1.07
C ALA A 129 6.24 -9.36 0.75
N VAL A 130 6.41 -8.97 -0.51
CA VAL A 130 5.70 -7.87 -1.14
C VAL A 130 4.90 -8.49 -2.27
N LEU A 131 3.69 -7.99 -2.49
CA LEU A 131 2.81 -8.43 -3.56
C LEU A 131 2.26 -7.20 -4.27
N THR A 132 2.12 -7.29 -5.60
CA THR A 132 1.32 -6.33 -6.36
C THR A 132 -0.15 -6.69 -6.23
N ILE A 133 -1.00 -5.71 -5.92
CA ILE A 133 -2.45 -5.87 -6.00
C ILE A 133 -2.86 -5.97 -7.48
N PRO A 134 -3.55 -7.04 -7.91
CA PRO A 134 -3.95 -7.20 -9.31
C PRO A 134 -4.85 -6.07 -9.81
N LYS A 135 -4.78 -5.80 -11.12
CA LYS A 135 -5.71 -4.89 -11.80
C LYS A 135 -7.15 -5.42 -11.68
N GLY A 136 -8.09 -4.52 -11.40
CA GLY A 136 -9.51 -4.87 -11.21
C GLY A 136 -9.86 -5.40 -9.82
N THR A 137 -8.90 -5.46 -8.90
CA THR A 137 -9.10 -5.93 -7.52
C THR A 137 -8.98 -4.78 -6.52
N LEU A 138 -9.97 -4.62 -5.67
CA LEU A 138 -9.93 -3.70 -4.52
C LEU A 138 -9.15 -4.34 -3.36
N PHE A 139 -8.68 -3.49 -2.44
CA PHE A 139 -7.96 -3.93 -1.24
C PHE A 139 -8.34 -3.04 -0.05
N PRO A 140 -8.32 -3.58 1.19
CA PRO A 140 -8.43 -2.75 2.38
C PRO A 140 -7.11 -2.00 2.59
N MET A 141 -7.18 -0.67 2.58
CA MET A 141 -6.03 0.21 2.79
C MET A 141 -6.11 0.82 4.18
N CYS A 142 -4.98 0.90 4.86
CA CYS A 142 -4.76 1.71 6.05
C CYS A 142 -3.89 2.91 5.70
N GLY A 143 -4.35 4.13 6.00
CA GLY A 143 -3.64 5.38 5.69
C GLY A 143 -2.44 5.62 6.61
N MET A 144 -2.36 4.91 7.74
CA MET A 144 -1.27 5.05 8.69
C MET A 144 0.02 4.39 8.15
N ASN A 145 0.00 3.16 7.62
CA ASN A 145 1.19 2.50 7.09
C ASN A 145 1.22 2.58 5.54
N LEU A 146 1.42 3.79 5.02
CA LEU A 146 1.27 4.08 3.60
C LEU A 146 2.35 5.05 3.08
N ALA A 147 2.80 4.82 1.86
CA ALA A 147 3.57 5.78 1.07
C ALA A 147 3.06 5.79 -0.37
N PHE A 148 3.14 6.94 -1.04
CA PHE A 148 2.70 7.07 -2.43
C PHE A 148 3.61 8.02 -3.22
N ASN A 149 3.62 7.85 -4.54
CA ASN A 149 4.32 8.74 -5.44
C ASN A 149 3.41 9.94 -5.77
N ARG A 150 3.78 11.12 -5.27
CA ARG A 150 2.99 12.35 -5.43
C ARG A 150 2.77 12.72 -6.89
N ASP A 151 3.77 12.54 -7.75
CA ASP A 151 3.70 12.91 -9.17
C ASP A 151 2.74 12.01 -9.95
N LEU A 152 2.52 10.79 -9.45
CA LEU A 152 1.68 9.78 -10.10
C LEU A 152 0.24 9.76 -9.59
N ILE A 153 0.01 9.96 -8.29
CA ILE A 153 -1.32 9.79 -7.68
C ILE A 153 -1.68 10.86 -6.65
N GLY A 154 -0.80 11.85 -6.41
CA GLY A 154 -0.97 12.80 -5.32
C GLY A 154 -2.26 13.60 -5.37
N ALA A 155 -2.70 14.06 -6.55
CA ALA A 155 -3.96 14.80 -6.68
C ALA A 155 -5.22 13.92 -6.50
N ALA A 156 -5.07 12.60 -6.58
CA ALA A 156 -6.15 11.64 -6.33
C ALA A 156 -6.13 11.07 -4.90
N MET A 157 -5.01 11.20 -4.18
CA MET A 157 -4.86 10.70 -2.82
C MET A 157 -5.54 11.65 -1.83
N TYR A 158 -6.81 11.37 -1.54
CA TYR A 158 -7.63 12.17 -0.64
C TYR A 158 -8.22 11.29 0.46
N PHE A 159 -7.90 11.64 1.71
CA PHE A 159 -8.53 11.09 2.90
C PHE A 159 -9.70 11.97 3.30
N GLY A 160 -10.77 11.34 3.80
CA GLY A 160 -11.91 12.07 4.33
C GLY A 160 -11.50 13.01 5.46
N LEU A 161 -12.32 14.04 5.72
CA LEU A 161 -12.09 14.87 6.89
C LEU A 161 -12.28 14.02 8.15
N MET A 162 -11.32 14.08 9.06
CA MET A 162 -11.39 13.44 10.38
C MET A 162 -12.14 14.35 11.35
N GLY A 163 -13.15 13.83 12.04
CA GLY A 163 -13.88 14.58 13.08
C GLY A 163 -15.28 14.02 13.37
N ASP A 164 -15.87 14.46 14.46
CA ASP A 164 -17.25 14.10 14.81
C ASP A 164 -18.23 14.69 13.79
N GLY A 165 -19.23 13.90 13.38
CA GLY A 165 -20.26 14.30 12.41
C GLY A 165 -19.88 14.09 10.94
N GLN A 166 -18.72 13.51 10.64
CA GLN A 166 -18.31 13.16 9.27
C GLN A 166 -18.99 11.87 8.81
N LEU A 167 -19.55 11.88 7.60
CA LEU A 167 -20.38 10.78 7.07
C LEU A 167 -19.60 9.47 6.95
N ILE A 168 -18.38 9.53 6.42
CA ILE A 168 -17.55 8.34 6.15
C ILE A 168 -16.79 7.89 7.42
N GLY A 169 -16.49 8.81 8.34
CA GLY A 169 -15.88 8.49 9.63
C GLY A 169 -14.60 7.67 9.49
N GLN A 170 -14.53 6.55 10.22
CA GLN A 170 -13.37 5.64 10.26
C GLN A 170 -13.20 4.78 9.00
N TYR A 171 -14.12 4.89 8.04
CA TYR A 171 -14.07 4.17 6.76
C TYR A 171 -13.33 4.94 5.65
N ASP A 172 -12.75 6.09 5.97
CA ASP A 172 -12.14 7.00 5.02
C ASP A 172 -10.88 6.44 4.37
N ASP A 173 -10.06 5.73 5.14
CA ASP A 173 -8.89 5.01 4.64
C ASP A 173 -9.29 3.98 3.58
N MET A 174 -10.34 3.19 3.82
CA MET A 174 -10.82 2.19 2.86
C MET A 174 -11.38 2.87 1.60
N TRP A 175 -12.19 3.91 1.77
CA TRP A 175 -12.74 4.67 0.65
C TRP A 175 -11.63 5.30 -0.21
N ALA A 176 -10.64 5.93 0.41
CA ALA A 176 -9.48 6.49 -0.26
C ALA A 176 -8.72 5.39 -1.01
N GLY A 177 -8.52 4.23 -0.37
CA GLY A 177 -7.88 3.05 -0.96
C GLY A 177 -8.59 2.55 -2.22
N TRP A 178 -9.91 2.49 -2.21
CA TRP A 178 -10.71 2.05 -3.36
C TRP A 178 -10.68 3.08 -4.49
N CYS A 179 -10.82 4.37 -4.17
CA CYS A 179 -10.68 5.47 -5.12
C CYS A 179 -9.32 5.42 -5.83
N ILE A 180 -8.22 5.38 -5.08
CA ILE A 180 -6.88 5.36 -5.69
C ILE A 180 -6.65 4.10 -6.48
N LYS A 181 -7.25 2.97 -6.10
CA LYS A 181 -7.06 1.71 -6.81
C LYS A 181 -7.69 1.74 -8.20
N VAL A 182 -8.93 2.21 -8.29
CA VAL A 182 -9.63 2.41 -9.57
C VAL A 182 -8.86 3.38 -10.47
N ILE A 183 -8.37 4.48 -9.90
CA ILE A 183 -7.58 5.47 -10.64
C ILE A 183 -6.23 4.88 -11.10
N CYS A 184 -5.52 4.14 -10.25
CA CYS A 184 -4.26 3.48 -10.63
C CYS A 184 -4.49 2.50 -11.77
N ASP A 185 -5.54 1.68 -11.69
CA ASP A 185 -5.86 0.68 -12.73
C ASP A 185 -6.20 1.32 -14.08
N HIS A 186 -6.89 2.46 -14.04
CA HIS A 186 -7.20 3.28 -15.21
C HIS A 186 -5.93 3.86 -15.84
N LEU A 187 -5.04 4.42 -15.02
CA LEU A 187 -3.80 5.05 -15.47
C LEU A 187 -2.66 4.06 -15.80
N GLY A 188 -2.89 2.76 -15.59
CA GLY A 188 -1.87 1.73 -15.78
C GLY A 188 -0.75 1.79 -14.74
N LEU A 189 -1.07 2.19 -13.51
CA LEU A 189 -0.15 2.28 -12.37
C LEU A 189 -0.36 1.09 -11.41
N GLY A 190 0.70 0.76 -10.67
CA GLY A 190 0.69 -0.35 -9.72
C GLY A 190 0.52 0.06 -8.26
N VAL A 191 -0.04 -0.85 -7.47
CA VAL A 191 -0.14 -0.76 -6.02
C VAL A 191 0.52 -2.00 -5.41
N LYS A 192 1.40 -1.81 -4.43
CA LYS A 192 2.04 -2.90 -3.68
C LYS A 192 1.53 -2.95 -2.24
N THR A 193 1.43 -4.16 -1.70
CA THR A 193 1.08 -4.43 -0.30
C THR A 193 2.05 -5.45 0.32
N GLY A 194 2.06 -5.54 1.65
CA GLY A 194 2.88 -6.50 2.39
C GLY A 194 3.94 -5.80 3.22
N PHE A 195 5.21 -6.09 2.95
CA PHE A 195 6.32 -5.42 3.61
C PHE A 195 6.42 -3.94 3.16
N PRO A 196 6.53 -2.95 4.07
CA PRO A 196 6.99 -3.07 5.46
C PRO A 196 5.91 -3.32 6.53
N TYR A 197 6.34 -3.88 7.67
CA TYR A 197 5.53 -3.95 8.88
C TYR A 197 5.87 -2.85 9.88
N ILE A 198 4.87 -2.38 10.62
CA ILE A 198 5.04 -1.53 11.80
C ILE A 198 4.40 -2.16 13.03
N TRP A 199 4.98 -1.90 14.21
CA TRP A 199 4.45 -2.38 15.47
C TRP A 199 3.27 -1.52 15.93
N HIS A 200 2.08 -2.11 15.99
CA HIS A 200 0.88 -1.42 16.43
C HIS A 200 0.64 -1.64 17.93
N SER A 201 0.62 -0.56 18.72
CA SER A 201 0.48 -0.63 20.18
C SER A 201 -0.83 -0.07 20.73
N LYS A 202 -1.66 0.59 19.91
CA LYS A 202 -2.89 1.24 20.37
C LYS A 202 -4.09 0.35 20.11
N ALA A 203 -4.74 -0.10 21.17
CA ALA A 203 -6.10 -0.61 21.10
C ALA A 203 -7.07 0.53 21.42
N SER A 204 -7.89 0.92 20.46
CA SER A 204 -9.06 1.80 20.68
C SER A 204 -10.17 1.05 21.40
N ILE A 205 -11.15 1.77 21.96
CA ILE A 205 -12.33 1.17 22.60
C ILE A 205 -13.25 0.64 21.50
N PRO A 206 -13.43 -0.70 21.36
CA PRO A 206 -14.11 -1.25 20.18
C PRO A 206 -15.56 -0.80 20.04
N PHE A 207 -16.29 -0.61 21.14
CA PHE A 207 -17.68 -0.11 21.10
C PHE A 207 -17.81 1.32 20.54
N VAL A 208 -16.80 2.17 20.78
CA VAL A 208 -16.78 3.54 20.24
C VAL A 208 -16.52 3.48 18.75
N ASN A 209 -15.57 2.63 18.32
CA ASN A 209 -15.27 2.42 16.91
C ASN A 209 -16.47 1.81 16.18
N LEU A 210 -17.17 0.84 16.77
CA LEU A 210 -18.34 0.21 16.16
C LEU A 210 -19.42 1.25 15.80
N LYS A 211 -19.67 2.22 16.67
CA LYS A 211 -20.62 3.31 16.36
C LYS A 211 -20.15 4.20 15.20
N LYS A 212 -18.83 4.41 15.07
CA LYS A 212 -18.22 5.20 14.00
C LYS A 212 -18.16 4.43 12.68
N GLU A 213 -17.99 3.11 12.74
CA GLU A 213 -17.85 2.22 11.59
C GLU A 213 -19.21 1.70 11.08
N TYR A 214 -20.26 1.72 11.90
CA TYR A 214 -21.57 1.09 11.61
C TYR A 214 -22.13 1.42 10.22
N HIS A 215 -22.17 2.71 9.86
CA HIS A 215 -22.67 3.13 8.55
C HIS A 215 -21.75 2.67 7.42
N GLY A 216 -20.43 2.73 7.63
CA GLY A 216 -19.45 2.27 6.65
C GLY A 216 -19.55 0.77 6.36
N ILE A 217 -19.75 -0.05 7.39
CA ILE A 217 -19.97 -1.51 7.25
C ILE A 217 -21.19 -1.79 6.37
N PHE A 218 -22.29 -1.04 6.59
CA PHE A 218 -23.51 -1.21 5.79
C PHE A 218 -23.32 -0.73 4.35
N TRP A 219 -22.76 0.47 4.15
CA TRP A 219 -22.57 1.03 2.81
C TRP A 219 -21.52 0.30 1.98
N GLN A 220 -20.60 -0.42 2.62
CA GLN A 220 -19.59 -1.21 1.93
C GLN A 220 -20.21 -2.18 0.90
N GLU A 221 -21.38 -2.75 1.21
CA GLU A 221 -22.10 -3.67 0.32
C GLU A 221 -22.61 -2.99 -0.97
N GLU A 222 -22.76 -1.66 -0.98
CA GLU A 222 -23.15 -0.89 -2.17
C GLU A 222 -21.93 -0.23 -2.84
N ILE A 223 -20.98 0.28 -2.04
CA ILE A 223 -19.81 1.02 -2.51
C ILE A 223 -18.81 0.11 -3.24
N ILE A 224 -18.60 -1.12 -2.76
CA ILE A 224 -17.66 -2.05 -3.40
C ILE A 224 -18.13 -2.41 -4.83
N PRO A 225 -19.39 -2.86 -5.05
CA PRO A 225 -19.90 -3.09 -6.41
C PRO A 225 -19.82 -1.84 -7.29
N PHE A 226 -20.08 -0.66 -6.74
CA PHE A 226 -19.92 0.61 -7.46
C PHE A 226 -18.49 0.78 -7.98
N PHE A 227 -17.45 0.64 -7.14
CA PHE A 227 -16.07 0.77 -7.58
C PHE A 227 -15.64 -0.33 -8.54
N GLN A 228 -16.13 -1.56 -8.36
CA GLN A 228 -15.86 -2.67 -9.28
C GLN A 228 -16.48 -2.45 -10.67
N ALA A 229 -17.64 -1.80 -10.74
CA ALA A 229 -18.34 -1.48 -11.98
C ALA A 229 -17.89 -0.15 -12.61
N THR A 230 -17.21 0.71 -11.85
CA THR A 230 -16.82 2.05 -12.31
C THR A 230 -15.79 1.95 -13.44
N THR A 231 -16.11 2.57 -14.58
CA THR A 231 -15.18 2.75 -15.70
C THR A 231 -14.96 4.24 -15.95
N LEU A 232 -13.71 4.67 -15.86
CA LEU A 232 -13.34 6.05 -16.18
C LEU A 232 -13.20 6.22 -17.70
N SER A 233 -13.49 7.41 -18.22
CA SER A 233 -13.27 7.71 -19.64
C SER A 233 -11.79 7.62 -19.98
N LYS A 234 -11.46 7.13 -21.18
CA LYS A 234 -10.06 6.97 -21.64
C LYS A 234 -9.28 8.30 -21.62
N ASP A 235 -9.98 9.41 -21.79
CA ASP A 235 -9.39 10.76 -21.80
C ASP A 235 -9.14 11.31 -20.40
N CYS A 236 -9.68 10.66 -19.36
CA CYS A 236 -9.43 11.05 -17.97
C CYS A 236 -7.95 10.79 -17.64
N THR A 237 -7.22 11.87 -17.43
CA THR A 237 -5.84 11.87 -16.97
C THR A 237 -5.73 12.68 -15.67
N LEU A 238 -4.68 12.47 -14.90
CA LEU A 238 -4.43 13.27 -13.71
C LEU A 238 -4.00 14.69 -14.10
N PHE A 239 -4.72 15.69 -13.60
CA PHE A 239 -4.34 17.08 -13.74
C PHE A 239 -3.03 17.31 -12.96
N ARG A 240 -1.94 17.59 -13.66
CA ARG A 240 -0.73 18.10 -13.01
C ARG A 240 -0.98 19.56 -12.66
N MET A 241 -1.15 19.88 -11.39
CA MET A 241 -0.91 21.25 -10.94
C MET A 241 0.55 21.55 -11.24
N LEU A 242 0.80 22.43 -12.21
CA LEU A 242 2.09 23.09 -12.36
C LEU A 242 2.32 23.89 -11.08
N CYS A 243 3.13 23.36 -10.17
CA CYS A 243 3.69 24.15 -9.08
C CYS A 243 4.83 25.01 -9.62
#